data_AF-A0A9R1NQ98-F1
#
_entry.id   AF-A0A9R1NQ98-F1
#
_cell.length_a   1.000
_cell.length_b   1.000
_cell.length_c   1.000
_cell.angle_alpha   90.00
_cell.angle_beta   90.00
_cell.angle_gamma   90.00
#
_symmetry.space_group_name_H-M   'P 1'
#
loop_
_entity.id
_entity.type
_entity.pdbx_description
1 polymer ?
#
loop_
_entity_poly.entity_id
_entity_poly.type
_entity_poly.pdbx_seq_one_letter_code
_entity_poly.pdbx_strand_id
1 'polypeptide(L)'
;MKRFVYINDESYQNDYCDNQISNTKYTLWNFLPKNLWEQFRRFMNQYFLLIACLQLWSLITPVNPASTWGPLIVIFAVSATKEAWDDYNRYISDKQANEKKVWIVKNGARKHIQAQDIRVGNIVWIRENEEVPCDLVLTGTSEPQGVCHVETAALDGEIDLKTRVIPTTCVGLDSEQLHKIKGVIECPIPDKDIRRFDANIRLFPPFIDNDICPLTINNTLLQSCYLRNTEWACGVAVYTGNETKLGMSRGVPEPKLTAMDAMIDKLTGAIFLFQLAVVVVLGSAGNVWKDTEARKQWYVKYDDDEPWYQILVIPLRFELLCSIMIPISIKVSLDFVKSMYAKFIDWDEEMYDQETDTPAHAANTAISEDLGQVEYILTDKTGTLTENKMIFRRCCIAGTLYGNESGDALKDVELLNAVADNLPHVIKFLTVMALCNTVIPIKSPSGTISYKAQSQDEDALVNAASNLHVVLVSKNGNNAEIHFNRRVIQYEILDILEFTSDRKRMSVVISDSQSGKIFLLSKGADEAILPLAYSGQQIKTFVDAVDKYAQLGLRTLCLGWRELSLEEYLEWSRLFKEANSALVDREWKVAEVCQKLLKY
;
A
#
# COMPACT_ATOMS: atom_id res chain seq x y z
N MET A 1 19.37 -1.48 -21.57
CA MET A 1 19.75 -0.04 -21.48
C MET A 1 19.88 0.31 -20.01
N LYS A 2 20.76 1.23 -19.65
CA LYS A 2 20.99 1.67 -18.27
C LYS A 2 20.74 3.17 -18.15
N ARG A 3 20.28 3.63 -16.99
CA ARG A 3 20.03 5.03 -16.65
C ARG A 3 21.18 5.55 -15.78
N PHE A 4 21.64 6.76 -16.05
CA PHE A 4 22.73 7.41 -15.31
C PHE A 4 22.25 8.68 -14.63
N VAL A 5 22.03 8.61 -13.33
CA VAL A 5 21.55 9.74 -12.53
C VAL A 5 22.73 10.49 -11.93
N TYR A 6 22.93 11.73 -12.34
CA TYR A 6 23.97 12.61 -11.81
C TYR A 6 23.47 13.33 -10.56
N ILE A 7 24.19 13.21 -9.45
CA ILE A 7 23.80 13.78 -8.16
C ILE A 7 24.03 15.29 -8.17
N ASN A 8 22.96 16.05 -7.93
CA ASN A 8 22.99 17.51 -7.80
C ASN A 8 23.55 18.25 -9.04
N ASP A 9 23.41 17.65 -10.24
CA ASP A 9 23.73 18.26 -11.53
C ASP A 9 22.43 18.60 -12.27
N GLU A 10 22.28 19.85 -12.72
CA GLU A 10 21.08 20.34 -13.41
C GLU A 10 21.11 20.04 -14.92
N SER A 11 22.29 19.74 -15.47
CA SER A 11 22.51 19.63 -16.92
C SER A 11 21.72 18.49 -17.56
N TYR A 12 21.45 17.43 -16.79
CA TYR A 12 20.80 16.19 -17.23
C TYR A 12 19.41 15.97 -16.63
N GLN A 13 18.86 16.95 -15.90
CA GLN A 13 17.57 16.79 -15.20
C GLN A 13 16.37 16.80 -16.14
N ASN A 14 16.50 17.48 -17.29
CA ASN A 14 15.43 17.60 -18.29
C ASN A 14 15.25 16.34 -19.17
N ASP A 15 16.17 15.37 -19.08
CA ASP A 15 16.09 14.12 -19.83
C ASP A 15 15.10 13.11 -19.19
N TYR A 16 14.59 13.43 -18.00
CA TYR A 16 13.73 12.55 -17.21
C TYR A 16 12.33 13.13 -17.01
N CYS A 17 11.37 12.25 -16.67
CA CYS A 17 10.00 12.66 -16.39
C CYS A 17 9.88 13.48 -15.10
N ASP A 18 8.86 14.34 -15.07
CA ASP A 18 8.50 15.17 -13.92
C ASP A 18 7.92 14.32 -12.79
N ASN A 19 8.01 14.80 -11.53
CA ASN A 19 7.42 14.12 -10.38
C ASN A 19 5.92 14.39 -10.19
N GLN A 20 5.25 14.92 -11.22
CA GLN A 20 3.82 15.21 -11.16
C GLN A 20 3.02 13.91 -11.29
N ILE A 21 2.18 13.65 -10.28
CA ILE A 21 1.23 12.54 -10.28
C ILE A 21 -0.08 13.04 -10.90
N SER A 22 -0.61 12.32 -11.89
CA SER A 22 -1.89 12.62 -12.50
C SER A 22 -2.68 11.33 -12.73
N ASN A 23 -3.78 11.19 -12.00
CA ASN A 23 -4.77 10.12 -12.10
C ASN A 23 -6.05 10.59 -12.82
N THR A 24 -6.10 11.85 -13.23
CA THR A 24 -7.19 12.42 -14.05
C THR A 24 -7.27 11.75 -15.40
N LYS A 25 -8.47 11.38 -15.82
CA LYS A 25 -8.74 10.79 -17.15
C LYS A 25 -8.69 11.83 -18.25
N TYR A 26 -9.05 13.06 -17.92
CA TYR A 26 -9.24 14.14 -18.88
C TYR A 26 -8.31 15.32 -18.59
N THR A 27 -8.02 16.08 -19.64
CA THR A 27 -7.46 17.42 -19.59
C THR A 27 -8.53 18.39 -20.05
N LEU A 28 -8.41 19.68 -19.70
CA LEU A 28 -9.38 20.70 -20.09
C LEU A 28 -9.68 20.71 -21.61
N TRP A 29 -8.69 20.41 -22.45
CA TRP A 29 -8.82 20.38 -23.90
C TRP A 29 -9.36 19.05 -24.43
N ASN A 30 -8.92 17.92 -23.86
CA ASN A 30 -9.33 16.61 -24.34
C ASN A 30 -10.66 16.12 -23.74
N PHE A 31 -11.17 16.81 -22.71
CA PHE A 31 -12.39 16.42 -22.00
C PHE A 31 -13.55 16.22 -22.97
N LEU A 32 -13.92 17.24 -23.73
CA LEU A 32 -15.06 17.16 -24.65
C LEU A 32 -14.90 16.07 -25.73
N PRO A 33 -13.81 16.02 -26.53
CA PRO A 33 -13.68 15.01 -27.59
C PRO A 33 -13.55 13.58 -27.04
N LYS A 34 -12.81 13.39 -25.95
CA LYS A 34 -12.61 12.06 -25.35
C LYS A 34 -13.88 11.57 -24.66
N ASN A 35 -14.55 12.43 -23.89
CA ASN A 35 -15.82 12.10 -23.25
C ASN A 35 -16.89 11.76 -24.29
N LEU A 36 -17.06 12.59 -25.34
CA LEU A 36 -18.00 12.28 -26.43
C LEU A 36 -17.66 10.94 -27.10
N TRP A 37 -16.39 10.67 -27.36
CA TRP A 37 -15.97 9.38 -27.92
C TRP A 37 -16.34 8.22 -26.99
N GLU A 38 -16.05 8.32 -25.69
CA GLU A 38 -16.41 7.28 -24.70
C GLU A 38 -17.92 7.08 -24.58
N GLN A 39 -18.70 8.16 -24.65
CA GLN A 39 -20.15 8.08 -24.72
C GLN A 39 -20.60 7.38 -26.01
N PHE A 40 -20.10 7.76 -27.19
CA PHE A 40 -20.51 7.16 -28.46
C PHE A 40 -19.91 5.77 -28.73
N ARG A 41 -19.00 5.26 -27.91
CA ARG A 41 -18.63 3.83 -27.93
C ARG A 41 -19.77 2.92 -27.47
N ARG A 42 -20.75 3.46 -26.73
CA ARG A 42 -21.91 2.70 -26.24
C ARG A 42 -22.96 2.55 -27.34
N PHE A 43 -23.46 1.33 -27.52
CA PHE A 43 -24.40 1.01 -28.60
C PHE A 43 -25.67 1.85 -28.53
N MET A 44 -26.26 2.02 -27.35
CA MET A 44 -27.47 2.82 -27.17
C MET A 44 -27.29 4.29 -27.61
N ASN A 45 -26.12 4.88 -27.36
CA ASN A 45 -25.84 6.26 -27.79
C ASN A 45 -25.64 6.35 -29.31
N GLN A 46 -25.06 5.33 -29.94
CA GLN A 46 -24.95 5.23 -31.39
C GLN A 46 -26.33 5.15 -32.05
N TYR A 47 -27.23 4.36 -31.46
CA TYR A 47 -28.63 4.27 -31.90
C TYR A 47 -29.32 5.63 -31.86
N PHE A 48 -29.27 6.35 -30.74
CA PHE A 48 -29.91 7.67 -30.66
C PHE A 48 -29.28 8.70 -31.58
N LEU A 49 -27.96 8.64 -31.80
CA LEU A 49 -27.29 9.50 -32.78
C LEU A 49 -27.78 9.19 -34.21
N LEU A 50 -27.92 7.90 -34.56
CA LEU A 50 -28.45 7.47 -35.85
C LEU A 50 -29.86 8.03 -36.07
N ILE A 51 -30.76 7.85 -35.10
CA ILE A 51 -32.14 8.37 -35.18
C ILE A 51 -32.13 9.90 -35.27
N ALA A 52 -31.33 10.59 -34.45
CA ALA A 52 -31.24 12.05 -34.48
C ALA A 52 -30.74 12.57 -35.84
N CYS A 53 -29.76 11.91 -36.46
CA CYS A 53 -29.28 12.23 -37.79
C CYS A 53 -30.35 11.98 -38.87
N LEU A 54 -31.07 10.85 -38.81
CA LEU A 54 -32.16 10.55 -39.74
C LEU A 54 -33.29 11.60 -39.65
N GLN A 55 -33.55 12.13 -38.46
CA GLN A 55 -34.55 13.18 -38.25
C GLN A 55 -34.18 14.55 -38.81
N LEU A 56 -32.91 14.81 -39.14
CA LEU A 56 -32.54 16.07 -39.80
C LEU A 56 -33.08 16.13 -41.23
N TRP A 57 -33.46 14.99 -41.81
CA TRP A 57 -33.99 14.94 -43.16
C TRP A 57 -35.50 15.19 -43.16
N SER A 58 -35.90 16.40 -43.58
CA SER A 58 -37.31 16.84 -43.61
C SER A 58 -38.24 15.96 -44.45
N LEU A 59 -37.70 15.22 -45.43
CA LEU A 59 -38.45 14.32 -46.29
C LEU A 59 -38.97 13.07 -45.54
N ILE A 60 -38.18 12.61 -44.56
CA ILE A 60 -38.40 11.36 -43.83
C ILE A 60 -39.06 11.63 -42.48
N THR A 61 -38.85 12.81 -41.92
CA THR A 61 -39.18 13.06 -40.51
C THR A 61 -40.66 13.43 -40.31
N PRO A 62 -41.43 12.67 -39.51
CA PRO A 62 -42.82 12.99 -39.20
C PRO A 62 -42.98 13.99 -38.05
N VAL A 63 -41.90 14.28 -37.33
CA VAL A 63 -41.85 15.12 -36.12
C VAL A 63 -40.84 16.26 -36.26
N ASN A 64 -40.90 17.26 -35.39
CA ASN A 64 -39.93 18.36 -35.41
C ASN A 64 -38.55 17.84 -34.94
N PRO A 65 -37.44 18.04 -35.69
CA PRO A 65 -36.11 17.57 -35.27
C PRO A 65 -35.70 18.05 -33.86
N ALA A 66 -36.20 19.21 -33.44
CA ALA A 66 -35.94 19.76 -32.11
C ALA A 66 -36.44 18.85 -30.98
N SER A 67 -37.49 18.03 -31.20
CA SER A 67 -38.04 17.15 -30.17
C SER A 67 -37.14 15.96 -29.81
N THR A 68 -36.16 15.62 -30.64
CA THR A 68 -35.22 14.53 -30.36
C THR A 68 -33.82 15.05 -30.07
N TRP A 69 -33.35 16.06 -30.82
CA TRP A 69 -32.06 16.69 -30.54
C TRP A 69 -32.03 17.40 -29.19
N GLY A 70 -33.13 18.04 -28.78
CA GLY A 70 -33.22 18.72 -27.48
C GLY A 70 -32.95 17.77 -26.30
N PRO A 71 -33.76 16.71 -26.10
CA PRO A 71 -33.51 15.72 -25.05
C PRO A 71 -32.13 15.08 -25.14
N LEU A 72 -31.66 14.72 -26.36
CA LEU A 72 -30.36 14.08 -26.54
C LEU A 72 -29.20 14.97 -26.06
N ILE A 73 -29.22 16.27 -26.38
CA ILE A 73 -28.22 17.23 -25.93
C ILE A 73 -28.25 17.38 -24.41
N VAL A 74 -29.44 17.48 -23.80
CA VAL A 74 -29.58 17.57 -22.34
C VAL A 74 -29.00 16.34 -21.66
N ILE A 75 -29.25 15.16 -22.20
CA ILE A 75 -28.74 13.89 -21.66
C ILE A 75 -27.23 13.84 -21.70
N PHE A 76 -26.63 14.15 -22.85
CA PHE A 76 -25.18 14.19 -22.98
C PHE A 76 -24.55 15.26 -22.08
N ALA A 77 -25.21 16.41 -21.92
CA ALA A 77 -24.75 17.46 -21.00
C ALA A 77 -24.77 16.99 -19.54
N VAL A 78 -25.82 16.29 -19.10
CA VAL A 78 -25.91 15.75 -17.73
C VAL A 78 -24.84 14.68 -17.48
N SER A 79 -24.70 13.68 -18.38
CA SER A 79 -23.67 12.65 -18.25
C SER A 79 -22.26 13.25 -18.29
N ALA A 80 -22.02 14.24 -19.16
CA ALA A 80 -20.73 14.93 -19.21
C ALA A 80 -20.45 15.74 -17.93
N THR A 81 -21.44 16.43 -17.37
CA THR A 81 -21.27 17.20 -16.14
C THR A 81 -20.93 16.30 -14.95
N LYS A 82 -21.60 15.13 -14.85
CA LYS A 82 -21.30 14.11 -13.84
C LYS A 82 -19.85 13.62 -13.96
N GLU A 83 -19.42 13.29 -15.16
CA GLU A 83 -18.06 12.80 -15.40
C GLU A 83 -16.99 13.88 -15.16
N ALA A 84 -17.28 15.14 -15.48
CA ALA A 84 -16.43 16.27 -15.13
C ALA A 84 -16.29 16.42 -13.60
N TRP A 85 -17.37 16.22 -12.85
CA TRP A 85 -17.35 16.28 -11.39
C TRP A 85 -16.47 15.18 -10.78
N ASP A 86 -16.62 13.94 -11.24
CA ASP A 86 -15.82 12.81 -10.76
C ASP A 86 -14.32 13.01 -11.10
N ASP A 87 -13.98 13.51 -12.28
CA ASP A 87 -12.59 13.79 -12.66
C ASP A 87 -12.02 15.01 -11.91
N TYR A 88 -12.85 16.00 -11.59
CA TYR A 88 -12.45 17.15 -10.77
C TYR A 88 -12.08 16.76 -9.33
N ASN A 89 -12.82 15.81 -8.72
CA ASN A 89 -12.46 15.30 -7.40
C ASN A 89 -11.12 14.55 -7.42
N ARG A 90 -10.82 13.81 -8.50
CA ARG A 90 -9.49 13.19 -8.70
C ARG A 90 -8.40 14.25 -8.84
N TYR A 91 -8.67 15.30 -9.60
CA TYR A 91 -7.75 16.44 -9.75
C TYR A 91 -7.42 17.09 -8.40
N ILE A 92 -8.41 17.29 -7.51
CA ILE A 92 -8.17 17.84 -6.17
C ILE A 92 -7.23 16.93 -5.37
N SER A 93 -7.47 15.61 -5.38
CA SER A 93 -6.62 14.64 -4.68
C SER A 93 -5.18 14.64 -5.22
N ASP A 94 -5.02 14.62 -6.56
CA ASP A 94 -3.72 14.72 -7.22
C ASP A 94 -3.02 16.04 -6.86
N LYS A 95 -3.76 17.16 -6.84
CA LYS A 95 -3.23 18.48 -6.47
C LYS A 95 -2.70 18.49 -5.04
N GLN A 96 -3.43 17.90 -4.09
CA GLN A 96 -2.97 17.80 -2.70
C GLN A 96 -1.66 17.00 -2.58
N ALA A 97 -1.54 15.88 -3.31
CA ALA A 97 -0.31 15.09 -3.34
C ALA A 97 0.87 15.86 -3.99
N ASN A 98 0.61 16.53 -5.10
CA ASN A 98 1.61 17.28 -5.86
C ASN A 98 2.11 18.55 -5.14
N GLU A 99 1.22 19.26 -4.42
CA GLU A 99 1.53 20.49 -3.69
C GLU A 99 2.12 20.24 -2.29
N LYS A 100 2.24 18.97 -1.88
CA LYS A 100 2.87 18.58 -0.61
C LYS A 100 4.28 19.15 -0.53
N LYS A 101 4.60 19.80 0.59
CA LYS A 101 5.91 20.44 0.78
C LYS A 101 6.95 19.40 1.18
N VAL A 102 8.07 19.40 0.46
CA VAL A 102 9.20 18.51 0.69
C VAL A 102 10.46 19.34 0.87
N TRP A 103 11.39 18.86 1.68
CA TRP A 103 12.71 19.48 1.83
C TRP A 103 13.68 18.95 0.77
N ILE A 104 14.34 19.86 0.06
CA ILE A 104 15.51 19.54 -0.77
C ILE A 104 16.75 20.22 -0.23
N VAL A 105 17.91 19.59 -0.45
CA VAL A 105 19.21 20.13 -0.12
C VAL A 105 19.84 20.69 -1.38
N LYS A 106 20.05 22.01 -1.44
CA LYS A 106 20.66 22.69 -2.59
C LYS A 106 21.60 23.79 -2.13
N ASN A 107 22.82 23.83 -2.68
CA ASN A 107 23.84 24.84 -2.38
C ASN A 107 24.10 25.05 -0.86
N GLY A 108 24.04 23.97 -0.07
CA GLY A 108 24.25 24.02 1.37
C GLY A 108 23.07 24.55 2.19
N ALA A 109 21.95 24.88 1.57
CA ALA A 109 20.72 25.26 2.25
C ALA A 109 19.62 24.22 2.02
N ARG A 110 18.81 23.99 3.06
CA ARG A 110 17.57 23.22 2.95
C ARG A 110 16.48 24.17 2.47
N LYS A 111 15.85 23.85 1.34
CA LYS A 111 14.77 24.65 0.75
C LYS A 111 13.51 23.80 0.66
N HIS A 112 12.36 24.40 0.96
CA HIS A 112 11.08 23.78 0.66
C HIS A 112 10.72 23.95 -0.81
N ILE A 113 10.34 22.85 -1.43
CA ILE A 113 9.71 22.81 -2.75
C ILE A 113 8.43 21.99 -2.68
N GLN A 114 7.61 22.03 -3.73
CA GLN A 114 6.48 21.13 -3.87
C GLN A 114 6.95 19.77 -4.36
N ALA A 115 6.23 18.70 -4.01
CA ALA A 115 6.57 17.35 -4.41
C ALA A 115 6.67 17.19 -5.93
N GLN A 116 5.77 17.84 -6.69
CA GLN A 116 5.80 17.83 -8.16
C GLN A 116 7.08 18.44 -8.77
N ASP A 117 7.76 19.34 -8.05
CA ASP A 117 8.96 20.04 -8.53
C ASP A 117 10.24 19.22 -8.31
N ILE A 118 10.15 18.05 -7.68
CA ILE A 118 11.30 17.17 -7.47
C ILE A 118 11.80 16.67 -8.82
N ARG A 119 13.10 16.81 -9.06
CA ARG A 119 13.77 16.30 -10.25
C ARG A 119 14.73 15.18 -9.89
N VAL A 120 14.96 14.30 -10.84
CA VAL A 120 15.95 13.21 -10.73
C VAL A 120 17.33 13.80 -10.45
N GLY A 121 18.07 13.21 -9.52
CA GLY A 121 19.36 13.71 -9.03
C GLY A 121 19.25 14.75 -7.91
N ASN A 122 18.04 15.24 -7.57
CA ASN A 122 17.86 16.10 -6.39
C ASN A 122 18.09 15.31 -5.10
N ILE A 123 18.72 15.98 -4.13
CA ILE A 123 18.90 15.46 -2.78
C ILE A 123 17.66 15.85 -1.96
N VAL A 124 16.88 14.86 -1.58
CA VAL A 124 15.63 14.98 -0.82
C VAL A 124 15.89 14.65 0.64
N TRP A 125 15.39 15.52 1.52
CA TRP A 125 15.47 15.38 2.96
C TRP A 125 14.10 15.03 3.53
N ILE A 126 14.03 13.95 4.30
CA ILE A 126 12.79 13.41 4.86
C ILE A 126 12.93 13.41 6.39
N ARG A 127 11.89 13.85 7.10
CA ARG A 127 11.84 13.82 8.57
C ARG A 127 11.02 12.64 9.08
N GLU A 128 11.13 12.36 10.38
CA GLU A 128 10.31 11.35 11.04
C GLU A 128 8.82 11.59 10.75
N ASN A 129 8.11 10.51 10.38
CA ASN A 129 6.69 10.47 10.03
C ASN A 129 6.32 11.17 8.72
N GLU A 130 7.28 11.61 7.91
CA GLU A 130 7.02 12.12 6.56
C GLU A 130 6.96 10.97 5.54
N GLU A 131 6.13 11.16 4.51
CA GLU A 131 6.01 10.26 3.37
C GLU A 131 7.14 10.51 2.36
N VAL A 132 7.70 9.43 1.83
CA VAL A 132 8.70 9.46 0.77
C VAL A 132 8.03 9.86 -0.56
N PRO A 133 8.44 10.97 -1.21
CA PRO A 133 7.71 11.55 -2.34
C PRO A 133 7.97 10.87 -3.70
N CYS A 134 9.11 10.18 -3.84
CA CYS A 134 9.55 9.49 -5.06
C CYS A 134 10.61 8.44 -4.69
N ASP A 135 11.09 7.63 -5.63
CA ASP A 135 12.08 6.60 -5.29
C ASP A 135 13.46 7.24 -5.10
N LEU A 136 14.03 7.06 -3.91
CA LEU A 136 15.30 7.63 -3.49
C LEU A 136 16.35 6.54 -3.24
N VAL A 137 17.61 6.85 -3.53
CA VAL A 137 18.77 6.11 -3.02
C VAL A 137 19.28 6.81 -1.76
N LEU A 138 19.36 6.10 -0.65
CA LEU A 138 19.77 6.65 0.65
C LEU A 138 21.24 7.10 0.60
N THR A 139 21.53 8.25 1.21
CA THR A 139 22.87 8.86 1.27
C THR A 139 23.26 9.32 2.67
N GLY A 140 22.28 9.54 3.56
CA GLY A 140 22.54 9.92 4.95
C GLY A 140 21.33 9.65 5.83
N THR A 141 21.56 9.56 7.13
CA THR A 141 20.54 9.32 8.17
C THR A 141 20.99 9.92 9.50
N SER A 142 20.05 10.18 10.40
CA SER A 142 20.32 10.66 11.76
C SER A 142 21.08 9.66 12.61
N GLU A 143 20.94 8.37 12.32
CA GLU A 143 21.54 7.31 13.14
C GLU A 143 23.04 7.15 12.85
N PRO A 144 23.92 7.12 13.87
CA PRO A 144 25.36 6.97 13.71
C PRO A 144 25.79 5.69 12.96
N GLN A 145 24.95 4.66 13.01
CA GLN A 145 25.19 3.37 12.33
C GLN A 145 24.88 3.42 10.83
N GLY A 146 24.33 4.52 10.31
CA GLY A 146 23.97 4.62 8.90
C GLY A 146 22.71 3.84 8.53
N VAL A 147 21.80 3.67 9.49
CA VAL A 147 20.55 2.91 9.33
C VAL A 147 19.35 3.85 9.42
N CYS A 148 18.26 3.53 8.72
CA CYS A 148 16.95 4.14 8.94
C CYS A 148 15.83 3.10 8.82
N HIS A 149 14.68 3.40 9.42
CA HIS A 149 13.53 2.51 9.41
C HIS A 149 12.39 3.09 8.58
N VAL A 150 11.80 2.26 7.71
CA VAL A 150 10.66 2.64 6.87
C VAL A 150 9.48 1.71 7.04
N GLU A 151 8.30 2.29 7.05
CA GLU A 151 7.03 1.57 6.99
C GLU A 151 6.62 1.42 5.52
N THR A 152 6.38 0.19 5.07
CA THR A 152 6.03 -0.13 3.67
C THR A 152 4.57 -0.50 3.46
N ALA A 153 3.69 -0.24 4.43
CA ALA A 153 2.29 -0.64 4.42
C ALA A 153 1.54 -0.21 3.14
N ALA A 154 1.86 0.95 2.58
CA ALA A 154 1.26 1.45 1.33
C ALA A 154 1.64 0.64 0.07
N LEU A 155 2.71 -0.17 0.12
CA LEU A 155 3.21 -0.96 -1.01
C LEU A 155 2.84 -2.44 -0.90
N ASP A 156 3.00 -3.04 0.28
CA ASP A 156 2.84 -4.48 0.49
C ASP A 156 1.91 -4.84 1.66
N GLY A 157 1.30 -3.85 2.31
CA GLY A 157 0.45 -4.07 3.49
C GLY A 157 1.21 -4.47 4.75
N GLU A 158 2.56 -4.54 4.72
CA GLU A 158 3.38 -4.86 5.89
C GLU A 158 3.70 -3.59 6.70
N ILE A 159 3.46 -3.65 8.01
CA ILE A 159 3.62 -2.50 8.92
C ILE A 159 4.87 -2.65 9.78
N ASP A 160 5.46 -3.85 9.81
CA ASP A 160 6.78 -4.03 10.40
C ASP A 160 7.78 -3.12 9.70
N LEU A 161 8.61 -2.47 10.51
CA LEU A 161 9.55 -1.50 10.01
C LEU A 161 10.70 -2.20 9.29
N LYS A 162 10.89 -1.86 8.02
CA LYS A 162 12.00 -2.37 7.23
C LYS A 162 13.21 -1.49 7.45
N THR A 163 14.31 -2.14 7.80
CA THR A 163 15.61 -1.51 7.99
C THR A 163 16.26 -1.24 6.64
N ARG A 164 16.66 0.02 6.40
CA ARG A 164 17.41 0.47 5.22
C ARG A 164 18.76 1.02 5.65
N VAL A 165 19.78 0.83 4.83
CA VAL A 165 21.18 1.12 5.19
C VAL A 165 21.80 2.05 4.15
N ILE A 166 22.59 3.01 4.60
CA ILE A 166 23.35 3.88 3.70
C ILE A 166 24.41 3.06 2.95
N PRO A 167 24.73 3.42 1.69
CA PRO A 167 25.86 2.84 0.98
C PRO A 167 27.16 3.04 1.76
N THR A 168 28.07 2.08 1.68
CA THR A 168 29.36 2.12 2.41
C THR A 168 30.20 3.36 2.05
N THR A 169 30.07 3.86 0.82
CA THR A 169 30.72 5.09 0.34
C THR A 169 30.23 6.37 1.02
N CYS A 170 29.06 6.32 1.65
CA CYS A 170 28.44 7.47 2.32
C CYS A 170 28.60 7.44 3.85
N VAL A 171 29.21 6.38 4.41
CA VAL A 171 29.42 6.22 5.85
C VAL A 171 30.42 7.27 6.35
N GLY A 172 30.05 8.00 7.41
CA GLY A 172 30.89 9.05 8.01
C GLY A 172 30.75 10.44 7.39
N LEU A 173 29.82 10.64 6.45
CA LEU A 173 29.47 11.96 5.95
C LEU A 173 28.60 12.71 6.98
N ASP A 174 29.07 13.87 7.42
CA ASP A 174 28.27 14.74 8.28
C ASP A 174 27.08 15.33 7.51
N SER A 175 26.01 15.67 8.25
CA SER A 175 24.80 16.26 7.66
C SER A 175 25.07 17.54 6.85
N GLU A 176 26.12 18.29 7.19
CA GLU A 176 26.57 19.49 6.48
C GLU A 176 27.34 19.16 5.19
N GLN A 177 27.93 17.97 5.08
CA GLN A 177 28.69 17.53 3.91
C GLN A 177 27.81 16.88 2.84
N LEU A 178 26.61 16.42 3.20
CA LEU A 178 25.65 15.81 2.27
C LEU A 178 25.32 16.70 1.06
N HIS A 179 25.33 18.02 1.24
CA HIS A 179 25.07 18.96 0.13
C HIS A 179 26.20 19.00 -0.91
N LYS A 180 27.40 18.51 -0.57
CA LYS A 180 28.60 18.52 -1.43
C LYS A 180 28.77 17.20 -2.20
N ILE A 181 27.90 16.22 -1.96
CA ILE A 181 27.93 14.94 -2.66
C ILE A 181 27.75 15.20 -4.15
N LYS A 182 28.73 14.74 -4.92
CA LYS A 182 28.68 14.66 -6.37
C LYS A 182 29.01 13.23 -6.76
N GLY A 183 28.33 12.72 -7.77
CA GLY A 183 28.50 11.34 -8.18
C GLY A 183 27.51 10.95 -9.27
N VAL A 184 27.59 9.70 -9.69
CA VAL A 184 26.70 9.07 -10.66
C VAL A 184 26.13 7.80 -10.05
N ILE A 185 24.83 7.64 -10.17
CA ILE A 185 24.11 6.40 -9.89
C ILE A 185 23.75 5.76 -11.23
N GLU A 186 24.32 4.59 -11.49
CA GLU A 186 23.98 3.74 -12.64
C GLU A 186 22.88 2.77 -12.19
N CYS A 187 21.64 3.01 -12.64
CA CYS A 187 20.48 2.21 -12.28
C CYS A 187 19.82 1.58 -13.53
N PRO A 188 19.00 0.53 -13.35
CA PRO A 188 18.23 -0.04 -14.46
C PRO A 188 17.18 0.95 -14.99
N ILE A 189 16.53 0.59 -16.08
CA ILE A 189 15.30 1.29 -16.49
C ILE A 189 14.23 1.01 -15.42
N PRO A 190 13.35 1.98 -15.10
CA PRO A 190 12.21 1.77 -14.24
C PRO A 190 11.46 0.44 -14.48
N ASP A 191 11.14 -0.26 -13.40
CA ASP A 191 10.38 -1.51 -13.40
C ASP A 191 9.33 -1.51 -12.26
N LYS A 192 8.46 -2.53 -12.24
CA LYS A 192 7.39 -2.68 -11.24
C LYS A 192 7.80 -3.51 -10.01
N ASP A 193 9.00 -4.07 -9.98
CA ASP A 193 9.41 -5.02 -8.94
C ASP A 193 9.89 -4.27 -7.68
N ILE A 194 9.02 -4.16 -6.67
CA ILE A 194 9.32 -3.45 -5.41
C ILE A 194 10.43 -4.10 -4.57
N ARG A 195 10.84 -5.34 -4.87
CA ARG A 195 11.84 -6.08 -4.07
C ARG A 195 13.25 -6.01 -4.63
N ARG A 196 13.40 -5.57 -5.89
CA ARG A 196 14.67 -5.61 -6.60
C ARG A 196 15.13 -4.23 -7.01
N PHE A 197 16.39 -3.91 -6.72
CA PHE A 197 17.05 -2.71 -7.21
C PHE A 197 18.55 -2.98 -7.31
N ASP A 198 19.00 -3.41 -8.49
CA ASP A 198 20.42 -3.72 -8.74
C ASP A 198 21.06 -2.53 -9.43
N ALA A 199 21.76 -1.68 -8.68
CA ALA A 199 22.38 -0.46 -9.18
C ALA A 199 23.80 -0.29 -8.65
N ASN A 200 24.51 0.71 -9.15
CA ASN A 200 25.83 1.09 -8.66
C ASN A 200 25.88 2.59 -8.40
N ILE A 201 26.57 3.00 -7.34
CA ILE A 201 26.90 4.41 -7.08
C ILE A 201 28.41 4.62 -7.18
N ARG A 202 28.78 5.72 -7.81
CA ARG A 202 30.16 6.21 -7.89
C ARG A 202 30.20 7.66 -7.45
N LEU A 203 30.90 7.95 -6.36
CA LEU A 203 31.07 9.32 -5.87
C LEU A 203 32.32 9.95 -6.51
N PHE A 204 32.26 11.25 -6.75
CA PHE A 204 33.38 12.05 -7.24
C PHE A 204 34.09 12.77 -6.07
N PRO A 205 35.39 13.12 -6.21
CA PRO A 205 36.13 13.84 -5.19
C PRO A 205 35.40 15.12 -4.73
N PRO A 206 35.47 15.46 -3.42
CA PRO A 206 36.56 15.14 -2.48
C PRO A 206 36.33 13.94 -1.54
N PHE A 207 35.23 13.21 -1.65
CA PHE A 207 34.80 12.22 -0.65
C PHE A 207 35.03 10.75 -1.07
N ILE A 208 36.29 10.35 -1.33
CA ILE A 208 36.74 8.98 -1.71
C ILE A 208 36.97 8.80 -3.22
N ASP A 209 38.01 8.03 -3.51
CA ASP A 209 38.59 7.71 -4.82
C ASP A 209 37.64 6.79 -5.61
N ASN A 210 36.82 7.35 -6.51
CA ASN A 210 36.21 6.77 -7.72
C ASN A 210 35.69 5.30 -7.74
N ASP A 211 35.56 4.64 -6.60
CA ASP A 211 35.20 3.23 -6.46
C ASP A 211 33.71 3.02 -6.66
N ILE A 212 33.38 1.92 -7.32
CA ILE A 212 32.01 1.54 -7.65
C ILE A 212 31.45 0.79 -6.44
N CYS A 213 30.43 1.33 -5.80
CA CYS A 213 29.71 0.66 -4.73
C CYS A 213 28.42 0.05 -5.28
N PRO A 214 28.17 -1.25 -5.10
CA PRO A 214 26.91 -1.85 -5.45
C PRO A 214 25.81 -1.34 -4.51
N LEU A 215 24.63 -1.13 -5.09
CA LEU A 215 23.40 -0.78 -4.40
C LEU A 215 22.39 -1.91 -4.57
N THR A 216 21.65 -2.15 -3.50
CA THR A 216 20.54 -3.10 -3.44
C THR A 216 19.27 -2.36 -3.04
N ILE A 217 18.14 -3.09 -2.97
CA ILE A 217 16.89 -2.54 -2.45
C ILE A 217 17.03 -1.98 -1.02
N ASN A 218 17.93 -2.55 -0.22
CA ASN A 218 18.20 -2.11 1.15
C ASN A 218 18.78 -0.69 1.24
N ASN A 219 19.28 -0.15 0.13
CA ASN A 219 19.82 1.20 0.03
C ASN A 219 18.80 2.20 -0.55
N THR A 220 17.52 1.84 -0.64
CA THR A 220 16.48 2.67 -1.27
C THR A 220 15.33 3.01 -0.32
N LEU A 221 14.69 4.16 -0.57
CA LEU A 221 13.42 4.56 0.01
C LEU A 221 12.43 4.69 -1.15
N LEU A 222 11.37 3.89 -1.16
CA LEU A 222 10.39 3.89 -2.25
C LEU A 222 9.28 4.91 -2.01
N GLN A 223 8.64 5.38 -3.08
CA GLN A 223 7.50 6.29 -2.99
C GLN A 223 6.37 5.73 -2.11
N SER A 224 5.74 6.60 -1.32
CA SER A 224 4.65 6.30 -0.38
C SER A 224 5.02 5.40 0.81
N CYS A 225 6.29 5.08 1.00
CA CYS A 225 6.79 4.62 2.31
C CYS A 225 6.83 5.78 3.31
N TYR A 226 6.76 5.48 4.60
CA TYR A 226 6.89 6.48 5.66
C TYR A 226 8.18 6.26 6.44
N LEU A 227 8.91 7.33 6.72
CA LEU A 227 10.08 7.26 7.61
C LEU A 227 9.60 7.14 9.06
N ARG A 228 10.05 6.12 9.78
CA ARG A 228 9.70 5.88 11.19
C ARG A 228 10.95 5.71 12.03
N ASN A 229 10.86 6.00 13.33
CA ASN A 229 11.93 5.78 14.31
C ASN A 229 13.30 6.35 13.88
N THR A 230 13.33 7.35 13.01
CA THR A 230 14.52 7.98 12.45
C THR A 230 14.21 9.46 12.32
N GLU A 231 14.97 10.34 12.97
CA GLU A 231 14.68 11.78 13.00
C GLU A 231 14.73 12.38 11.59
N TRP A 232 15.73 11.98 10.81
CA TRP A 232 15.85 12.38 9.41
C TRP A 232 16.59 11.34 8.57
N ALA A 233 16.23 11.30 7.29
CA ALA A 233 16.92 10.55 6.25
C ALA A 233 17.11 11.43 5.02
N CYS A 234 18.19 11.19 4.29
CA CYS A 234 18.57 11.95 3.11
C CYS A 234 18.84 10.99 1.95
N GLY A 235 18.24 11.26 0.79
CA GLY A 235 18.40 10.41 -0.39
C GLY A 235 18.36 11.16 -1.70
N VAL A 236 18.94 10.57 -2.75
CA VAL A 236 18.95 11.12 -4.11
C VAL A 236 17.78 10.53 -4.90
N ALA A 237 16.96 11.39 -5.51
CA ALA A 237 15.86 10.96 -6.36
C ALA A 237 16.38 10.24 -7.61
N VAL A 238 16.00 8.97 -7.79
CA VAL A 238 16.39 8.15 -8.95
C VAL A 238 15.23 7.97 -9.93
N TYR A 239 14.01 7.75 -9.43
CA TYR A 239 12.79 7.66 -10.23
C TYR A 239 11.73 8.61 -9.69
N THR A 240 11.03 9.29 -10.60
CA THR A 240 10.04 10.33 -10.29
C THR A 240 8.73 10.06 -11.03
N GLY A 241 7.62 10.55 -10.47
CA GLY A 241 6.31 10.53 -11.12
C GLY A 241 5.85 9.12 -11.48
N ASN A 242 5.54 8.91 -12.77
CA ASN A 242 5.06 7.63 -13.29
C ASN A 242 6.16 6.57 -13.45
N GLU A 243 7.44 6.95 -13.31
CA GLU A 243 8.57 6.02 -13.37
C GLU A 243 8.94 5.43 -12.01
N THR A 244 8.33 5.88 -10.91
CA THR A 244 8.51 5.20 -9.61
C THR A 244 7.95 3.79 -9.70
N LYS A 245 8.48 2.87 -8.87
CA LYS A 245 8.00 1.48 -8.84
C LYS A 245 6.50 1.39 -8.54
N LEU A 246 6.00 2.26 -7.65
CA LEU A 246 4.58 2.41 -7.37
C LEU A 246 3.81 3.01 -8.56
N GLY A 247 4.34 4.07 -9.19
CA GLY A 247 3.74 4.70 -10.36
C GLY A 247 3.56 3.74 -11.53
N MET A 248 4.55 2.90 -11.81
CA MET A 248 4.47 1.88 -12.86
C MET A 248 3.51 0.73 -12.53
N SER A 249 3.23 0.52 -11.24
CA SER A 249 2.25 -0.46 -10.78
C SER A 249 0.81 0.05 -10.94
N ARG A 250 0.61 1.37 -11.03
CA ARG A 250 -0.70 1.97 -11.31
C ARG A 250 -1.08 1.74 -12.79
N GLY A 251 -2.24 1.12 -13.01
CA GLY A 251 -2.83 0.97 -14.34
C GLY A 251 -3.53 2.25 -14.80
N VAL A 252 -3.74 2.38 -16.12
CA VAL A 252 -4.59 3.46 -16.65
C VAL A 252 -6.02 3.23 -16.15
N PRO A 253 -6.68 4.23 -15.54
CA PRO A 253 -8.03 4.06 -15.01
C PRO A 253 -9.03 3.82 -16.14
N GLU A 254 -9.45 2.57 -16.33
CA GLU A 254 -10.48 2.21 -17.29
C GLU A 254 -11.87 2.67 -16.83
N PRO A 255 -12.80 2.97 -17.75
CA PRO A 255 -14.21 3.18 -17.39
C PRO A 255 -14.80 1.87 -16.87
N LYS A 256 -15.29 1.89 -15.64
CA LYS A 256 -16.02 0.76 -15.05
C LYS A 256 -17.44 0.77 -15.62
N LEU A 257 -17.77 -0.20 -16.46
CA LEU A 257 -19.12 -0.44 -16.97
C LEU A 257 -19.81 -1.46 -16.07
N THR A 258 -21.06 -1.19 -15.69
CA THR A 258 -21.81 -2.10 -14.81
C THR A 258 -22.43 -3.24 -15.61
N ALA A 259 -22.81 -4.33 -14.91
CA ALA A 259 -23.51 -5.43 -15.56
C ALA A 259 -24.87 -5.00 -16.14
N MET A 260 -25.56 -4.05 -15.49
CA MET A 260 -26.82 -3.51 -16.02
C MET A 260 -26.62 -2.72 -17.31
N ASP A 261 -25.53 -1.96 -17.43
CA ASP A 261 -25.22 -1.22 -18.67
C ASP A 261 -25.07 -2.21 -19.86
N ALA A 262 -24.36 -3.32 -19.66
CA ALA A 262 -24.22 -4.36 -20.67
C ALA A 262 -25.55 -5.06 -21.02
N MET A 263 -26.42 -5.30 -20.03
CA MET A 263 -27.76 -5.85 -20.23
C MET A 263 -28.63 -4.91 -21.07
N ILE A 264 -28.58 -3.61 -20.79
CA ILE A 264 -29.33 -2.58 -21.52
C ILE A 264 -28.86 -2.50 -22.96
N ASP A 265 -27.56 -2.52 -23.22
CA ASP A 265 -27.02 -2.52 -24.58
C ASP A 265 -27.51 -3.76 -25.37
N LYS A 266 -27.53 -4.95 -24.73
CA LYS A 266 -28.05 -6.18 -25.35
C LYS A 266 -29.54 -6.10 -25.65
N LEU A 267 -30.36 -5.59 -24.73
CA LEU A 267 -31.79 -5.39 -24.92
C LEU A 267 -32.08 -4.35 -26.00
N THR A 268 -31.32 -3.26 -26.03
CA THR A 268 -31.41 -2.21 -27.05
C THR A 268 -31.11 -2.79 -28.43
N GLY A 269 -30.08 -3.62 -28.57
CA GLY A 269 -29.78 -4.34 -29.81
C GLY A 269 -30.91 -5.28 -30.25
N ALA A 270 -31.52 -6.00 -29.31
CA ALA A 270 -32.66 -6.88 -29.60
C ALA A 270 -33.90 -6.10 -30.05
N ILE A 271 -34.22 -4.97 -29.39
CA ILE A 271 -35.32 -4.09 -29.76
C ILE A 271 -35.06 -3.44 -31.13
N PHE A 272 -33.83 -3.03 -31.41
CA PHE A 272 -33.45 -2.47 -32.71
C PHE A 272 -33.62 -3.48 -33.86
N LEU A 273 -33.20 -4.74 -33.66
CA LEU A 273 -33.45 -5.81 -34.64
C LEU A 273 -34.95 -6.06 -34.85
N PHE A 274 -35.74 -5.99 -33.78
CA PHE A 274 -37.20 -6.08 -33.86
C PHE A 274 -37.80 -4.88 -34.61
N GLN A 275 -37.33 -3.66 -34.37
CA GLN A 275 -37.72 -2.44 -35.10
C GLN A 275 -37.46 -2.61 -36.59
N LEU A 276 -36.27 -3.08 -36.99
CA LEU A 276 -35.94 -3.32 -38.39
C LEU A 276 -36.93 -4.29 -39.06
N ALA A 277 -37.29 -5.38 -38.37
CA ALA A 277 -38.27 -6.34 -38.88
C ALA A 277 -39.66 -5.71 -39.06
N VAL A 278 -40.13 -4.94 -38.06
CA VAL A 278 -41.40 -4.21 -38.12
C VAL A 278 -41.39 -3.19 -39.25
N VAL A 279 -40.29 -2.47 -39.44
CA VAL A 279 -40.13 -1.46 -40.50
C VAL A 279 -40.14 -2.08 -41.89
N VAL A 280 -39.53 -3.25 -42.09
CA VAL A 280 -39.60 -3.96 -43.37
C VAL A 280 -41.04 -4.38 -43.69
N VAL A 281 -41.76 -4.92 -42.70
CA VAL A 281 -43.16 -5.36 -42.88
C VAL A 281 -44.10 -4.19 -43.11
N LEU A 282 -44.09 -3.19 -42.22
CA LEU A 282 -44.98 -2.03 -42.33
C LEU A 282 -44.60 -1.11 -43.49
N GLY A 283 -43.29 -0.95 -43.75
CA GLY A 283 -42.79 -0.15 -44.86
C GLY A 283 -43.15 -0.74 -46.22
N SER A 284 -43.00 -2.06 -46.39
CA SER A 284 -43.42 -2.74 -47.62
C SER A 284 -44.93 -2.69 -47.80
N ALA A 285 -45.72 -2.96 -46.76
CA ALA A 285 -47.17 -2.84 -46.80
C ALA A 285 -47.62 -1.40 -47.13
N GLY A 286 -46.96 -0.39 -46.57
CA GLY A 286 -47.21 1.02 -46.86
C GLY A 286 -46.92 1.40 -48.30
N ASN A 287 -45.81 0.89 -48.88
CA ASN A 287 -45.47 1.09 -50.29
C ASN A 287 -46.50 0.41 -51.22
N VAL A 288 -46.89 -0.84 -50.92
CA VAL A 288 -47.91 -1.55 -51.69
C VAL A 288 -49.24 -0.78 -51.66
N TRP A 289 -49.66 -0.30 -50.49
CA TRP A 289 -50.88 0.50 -50.35
C TRP A 289 -50.80 1.84 -51.10
N LYS A 290 -49.64 2.50 -51.09
CA LYS A 290 -49.38 3.73 -51.85
C LYS A 290 -49.64 3.52 -53.35
N ASP A 291 -49.07 2.47 -53.93
CA ASP A 291 -49.16 2.19 -55.36
C ASP A 291 -50.53 1.67 -55.79
N THR A 292 -51.20 0.89 -54.93
CA THR A 292 -52.48 0.26 -55.26
C THR A 292 -53.68 1.14 -54.99
N GLU A 293 -53.75 1.83 -53.86
CA GLU A 293 -54.96 2.54 -53.43
C GLU A 293 -54.75 4.04 -53.32
N ALA A 294 -53.60 4.51 -52.81
CA ALA A 294 -53.41 5.95 -52.55
C ALA A 294 -53.32 6.78 -53.84
N ARG A 295 -52.61 6.29 -54.87
CA ARG A 295 -52.51 6.96 -56.18
C ARG A 295 -53.86 7.08 -56.92
N LYS A 296 -54.85 6.26 -56.60
CA LYS A 296 -56.20 6.35 -57.18
C LYS A 296 -57.04 7.47 -56.57
N GLN A 297 -56.65 7.99 -55.40
CA GLN A 297 -57.42 9.00 -54.67
C GLN A 297 -57.08 10.41 -55.17
N TRP A 298 -58.06 11.12 -55.72
CA TRP A 298 -57.88 12.44 -56.35
C TRP A 298 -57.31 13.54 -55.44
N TYR A 299 -57.42 13.39 -54.12
CA TYR A 299 -56.96 14.36 -53.13
C TYR A 299 -55.53 14.08 -52.63
N VAL A 300 -54.95 12.92 -52.93
CA VAL A 300 -53.58 12.55 -52.52
C VAL A 300 -52.64 12.81 -53.70
N LYS A 301 -51.94 13.94 -53.67
CA LYS A 301 -51.00 14.32 -54.73
C LYS A 301 -49.65 13.62 -54.54
N TYR A 302 -49.29 12.75 -55.48
CA TYR A 302 -47.94 12.22 -55.65
C TYR A 302 -47.39 12.75 -56.98
N ASP A 303 -46.09 13.04 -57.04
CA ASP A 303 -45.43 13.41 -58.29
C ASP A 303 -45.23 12.17 -59.18
N ASP A 304 -45.37 12.32 -60.49
CA ASP A 304 -45.23 11.19 -61.45
C ASP A 304 -43.76 10.76 -61.64
N ASP A 305 -42.81 11.68 -61.48
CA ASP A 305 -41.35 11.43 -61.55
C ASP A 305 -40.74 11.21 -60.16
N GLU A 306 -41.01 10.05 -59.56
CA GLU A 306 -40.47 9.70 -58.24
C GLU A 306 -39.02 9.16 -58.31
N PRO A 307 -38.07 9.74 -57.55
CA PRO A 307 -36.71 9.22 -57.45
C PRO A 307 -36.65 7.82 -56.85
N TRP A 308 -35.63 7.03 -57.21
CA TRP A 308 -35.44 5.64 -56.74
C TRP A 308 -35.42 5.47 -55.20
N TYR A 309 -35.07 6.52 -54.45
CA TYR A 309 -35.03 6.50 -52.98
C TYR A 309 -36.41 6.62 -52.30
N GLN A 310 -37.47 6.95 -53.04
CA GLN A 310 -38.85 7.08 -52.49
C GLN A 310 -39.35 5.79 -51.82
N ILE A 311 -38.90 4.62 -52.31
CA ILE A 311 -39.24 3.32 -51.73
C ILE A 311 -38.75 3.17 -50.28
N LEU A 312 -37.69 3.90 -49.89
CA LEU A 312 -37.12 3.88 -48.54
C LEU A 312 -37.77 4.90 -47.60
N VAL A 313 -38.51 5.89 -48.13
CA VAL A 313 -39.05 6.99 -47.33
C VAL A 313 -40.13 6.51 -46.35
N ILE A 314 -41.07 5.67 -46.81
CA ILE A 314 -42.14 5.12 -45.96
C ILE A 314 -41.56 4.18 -44.88
N PRO A 315 -40.67 3.21 -45.20
CA PRO A 315 -39.96 2.44 -44.19
C PRO A 315 -39.21 3.30 -43.15
N LEU A 316 -38.43 4.29 -43.60
CA LEU A 316 -37.67 5.14 -42.67
C LEU A 316 -38.57 6.04 -41.80
N ARG A 317 -39.77 6.43 -42.29
CA ARG A 317 -40.80 7.07 -41.46
C ARG A 317 -41.28 6.16 -40.34
N PHE A 318 -41.53 4.88 -40.64
CA PHE A 318 -41.90 3.90 -39.62
C PHE A 318 -40.77 3.67 -38.62
N GLU A 319 -39.50 3.65 -39.05
CA GLU A 319 -38.35 3.56 -38.12
C GLU A 319 -38.34 4.73 -37.13
N LEU A 320 -38.54 5.96 -37.62
CA LEU A 320 -38.61 7.13 -36.77
C LEU A 320 -39.82 7.10 -35.81
N LEU A 321 -40.98 6.61 -36.24
CA LEU A 321 -42.15 6.45 -35.36
C LEU A 321 -41.94 5.35 -34.32
N CYS A 322 -41.31 4.24 -34.70
CA CYS A 322 -41.00 3.12 -33.80
C CYS A 322 -39.83 3.43 -32.85
N SER A 323 -39.08 4.52 -33.05
CA SER A 323 -37.96 4.92 -32.19
C SER A 323 -38.36 5.16 -30.73
N ILE A 324 -39.64 5.45 -30.46
CA ILE A 324 -40.19 5.58 -29.10
C ILE A 324 -40.14 4.28 -28.27
N MET A 325 -39.95 3.12 -28.92
CA MET A 325 -39.82 1.83 -28.24
C MET A 325 -38.55 1.73 -27.38
N ILE A 326 -37.51 2.48 -27.72
CA ILE A 326 -36.28 2.57 -26.93
C ILE A 326 -36.33 3.92 -26.21
N PRO A 327 -36.74 3.96 -24.93
CA PRO A 327 -36.94 5.22 -24.22
C PRO A 327 -35.61 5.92 -23.97
N ILE A 328 -35.43 7.11 -24.57
CA ILE A 328 -34.27 7.98 -24.40
C ILE A 328 -33.99 8.29 -22.90
N SER A 329 -35.04 8.37 -22.08
CA SER A 329 -34.96 8.71 -20.66
C SER A 329 -34.32 7.64 -19.78
N ILE A 330 -34.29 6.36 -20.20
CA ILE A 330 -33.82 5.26 -19.34
C ILE A 330 -32.39 5.49 -18.86
N LYS A 331 -31.54 6.02 -19.75
CA LYS A 331 -30.13 6.24 -19.47
C LYS A 331 -29.92 7.30 -18.39
N VAL A 332 -30.56 8.46 -18.53
CA VAL A 332 -30.39 9.54 -17.55
C VAL A 332 -31.04 9.22 -16.23
N SER A 333 -32.19 8.53 -16.25
CA SER A 333 -32.79 8.05 -15.02
C SER A 333 -31.82 7.13 -14.25
N LEU A 334 -31.13 6.21 -14.94
CA LEU A 334 -30.12 5.36 -14.31
C LEU A 334 -28.90 6.15 -13.81
N ASP A 335 -28.33 7.03 -14.63
CA ASP A 335 -27.18 7.86 -14.21
C ASP A 335 -27.52 8.72 -12.99
N PHE A 336 -28.74 9.26 -12.94
CA PHE A 336 -29.25 10.07 -11.83
C PHE A 336 -29.46 9.23 -10.57
N VAL A 337 -30.14 8.08 -10.69
CA VAL A 337 -30.38 7.16 -9.56
C VAL A 337 -29.07 6.65 -8.98
N LYS A 338 -28.10 6.24 -9.82
CA LYS A 338 -26.75 5.84 -9.40
C LYS A 338 -26.04 6.95 -8.62
N SER A 339 -26.16 8.19 -9.07
CA SER A 339 -25.57 9.36 -8.39
C SER A 339 -26.24 9.65 -7.05
N MET A 340 -27.57 9.51 -6.96
CA MET A 340 -28.29 9.64 -5.70
C MET A 340 -27.89 8.56 -4.71
N TYR A 341 -27.77 7.29 -5.14
CA TYR A 341 -27.34 6.21 -4.26
C TYR A 341 -25.91 6.40 -3.75
N ALA A 342 -25.00 6.89 -4.58
CA ALA A 342 -23.66 7.27 -4.13
C ALA A 342 -23.72 8.35 -3.02
N LYS A 343 -24.66 9.31 -3.11
CA LYS A 343 -24.87 10.31 -2.06
C LYS A 343 -25.54 9.78 -0.81
N PHE A 344 -26.42 8.80 -0.91
CA PHE A 344 -26.96 8.13 0.27
C PHE A 344 -25.88 7.35 1.01
N ILE A 345 -24.92 6.74 0.30
CA ILE A 345 -23.73 6.12 0.92
C ILE A 345 -22.88 7.17 1.64
N ASP A 346 -22.61 8.31 1.00
CA ASP A 346 -21.82 9.40 1.61
C ASP A 346 -22.48 10.01 2.88
N TRP A 347 -23.81 9.98 2.96
CA TRP A 347 -24.59 10.58 4.06
C TRP A 347 -24.97 9.59 5.16
N ASP A 348 -24.57 8.33 5.05
CA ASP A 348 -24.92 7.31 6.03
C ASP A 348 -24.10 7.48 7.32
N GLU A 349 -24.78 7.81 8.42
CA GLU A 349 -24.16 7.96 9.74
C GLU A 349 -23.68 6.60 10.30
N GLU A 350 -24.25 5.47 9.87
CA GLU A 350 -23.80 4.15 10.32
C GLU A 350 -22.47 3.73 9.67
N MET A 351 -22.12 4.32 8.52
CA MET A 351 -20.83 4.09 7.85
C MET A 351 -19.79 5.18 8.20
N TYR A 352 -19.90 5.76 9.39
CA TYR A 352 -18.97 6.74 9.93
C TYR A 352 -18.01 6.13 10.95
N ASP A 353 -16.70 6.29 10.77
CA ASP A 353 -15.73 5.91 11.79
C ASP A 353 -15.44 7.06 12.76
N GLN A 354 -15.82 6.87 14.03
CA GLN A 354 -15.65 7.85 15.10
C GLN A 354 -14.19 7.97 15.56
N GLU A 355 -13.38 6.92 15.42
CA GLU A 355 -11.99 6.96 15.90
C GLU A 355 -11.10 7.79 14.99
N THR A 356 -11.28 7.67 13.67
CA THR A 356 -10.49 8.43 12.68
C THR A 356 -11.18 9.69 12.16
N ASP A 357 -12.43 9.95 12.57
CA ASP A 357 -13.26 11.07 12.08
C ASP A 357 -13.46 11.01 10.55
N THR A 358 -13.67 9.80 10.01
CA THR A 358 -13.78 9.57 8.57
C THR A 358 -15.18 9.05 8.16
N PRO A 359 -15.90 9.78 7.28
CA PRO A 359 -17.14 9.28 6.71
C PRO A 359 -16.89 8.34 5.52
N ALA A 360 -17.88 7.51 5.21
CA ALA A 360 -17.91 6.78 3.94
C ALA A 360 -17.85 7.76 2.75
N HIS A 361 -17.06 7.40 1.74
CA HIS A 361 -16.93 8.21 0.53
C HIS A 361 -17.01 7.35 -0.74
N ALA A 362 -18.07 7.54 -1.51
CA ALA A 362 -18.27 6.92 -2.80
C ALA A 362 -17.45 7.62 -3.90
N ALA A 363 -16.19 7.21 -4.06
CA ALA A 363 -15.27 7.79 -5.05
C ALA A 363 -15.70 7.60 -6.53
N ASN A 364 -16.64 6.68 -6.81
CA ASN A 364 -17.20 6.46 -8.15
C ASN A 364 -18.72 6.35 -8.08
N THR A 365 -19.39 7.30 -8.72
CA THR A 365 -20.85 7.44 -8.73
C THR A 365 -21.57 6.58 -9.78
N ALA A 366 -20.84 5.74 -10.54
CA ALA A 366 -21.40 4.94 -11.63
C ALA A 366 -21.66 3.47 -11.27
N ILE A 367 -21.10 2.96 -10.16
CA ILE A 367 -21.03 1.52 -9.85
C ILE A 367 -21.80 1.10 -8.60
N SER A 368 -22.67 1.95 -8.08
CA SER A 368 -23.38 1.70 -6.80
C SER A 368 -24.21 0.40 -6.81
N GLU A 369 -24.76 0.01 -7.96
CA GLU A 369 -25.59 -1.20 -8.10
C GLU A 369 -24.79 -2.50 -8.11
N ASP A 370 -23.51 -2.46 -8.53
CA ASP A 370 -22.64 -3.64 -8.58
C ASP A 370 -22.35 -4.17 -7.17
N LEU A 371 -22.46 -3.32 -6.14
CA LEU A 371 -22.33 -3.71 -4.73
C LEU A 371 -23.36 -4.80 -4.35
N GLY A 372 -24.54 -4.80 -4.96
CA GLY A 372 -25.56 -5.84 -4.76
C GLY A 372 -25.30 -7.14 -5.52
N GLN A 373 -24.30 -7.18 -6.39
CA GLN A 373 -23.96 -8.33 -7.26
C GLN A 373 -22.60 -8.95 -6.89
N VAL A 374 -21.99 -8.52 -5.78
CA VAL A 374 -20.68 -9.03 -5.36
C VAL A 374 -20.82 -10.49 -4.91
N GLU A 375 -20.23 -11.41 -5.68
CA GLU A 375 -20.15 -12.84 -5.32
C GLU A 375 -18.89 -13.18 -4.53
N TYR A 376 -17.78 -12.49 -4.81
CA TYR A 376 -16.48 -12.75 -4.22
C TYR A 376 -15.92 -11.47 -3.62
N ILE A 377 -15.62 -11.51 -2.32
CA ILE A 377 -14.90 -10.46 -1.61
C ILE A 377 -13.46 -10.92 -1.43
N LEU A 378 -12.53 -10.25 -2.12
CA LEU A 378 -11.09 -10.46 -1.94
C LEU A 378 -10.62 -9.47 -0.87
N THR A 379 -10.48 -9.95 0.36
CA THR A 379 -10.09 -9.10 1.49
C THR A 379 -8.60 -9.23 1.75
N ASP A 380 -7.92 -8.08 1.91
CA ASP A 380 -6.57 -8.08 2.45
C ASP A 380 -6.63 -8.43 3.95
N LYS A 381 -5.61 -9.12 4.46
CA LYS A 381 -5.56 -9.50 5.87
C LYS A 381 -5.15 -8.30 6.73
N THR A 382 -4.03 -7.68 6.40
CA THR A 382 -3.41 -6.67 7.23
C THR A 382 -4.07 -5.31 6.99
N GLY A 383 -4.39 -4.57 8.05
CA GLY A 383 -5.07 -3.28 7.95
C GLY A 383 -6.54 -3.32 7.49
N THR A 384 -7.09 -4.48 7.11
CA THR A 384 -8.52 -4.64 6.80
C THR A 384 -9.21 -5.63 7.74
N LEU A 385 -8.74 -6.88 7.84
CA LEU A 385 -9.31 -7.87 8.78
C LEU A 385 -8.78 -7.70 10.21
N THR A 386 -7.54 -7.25 10.35
CA THR A 386 -6.88 -7.10 11.65
C THR A 386 -6.55 -5.63 11.93
N GLU A 387 -6.92 -5.15 13.12
CA GLU A 387 -6.31 -3.95 13.68
C GLU A 387 -4.80 -4.21 13.85
N ASN A 388 -3.97 -3.25 13.47
CA ASN A 388 -2.51 -3.40 13.42
C ASN A 388 -1.87 -3.25 14.81
N LYS A 389 -2.43 -3.99 15.77
CA LYS A 389 -2.11 -3.92 17.19
C LYS A 389 -1.95 -5.34 17.73
N MET A 390 -0.72 -5.68 18.09
CA MET A 390 -0.42 -6.95 18.75
C MET A 390 -0.61 -6.81 20.26
N ILE A 391 -1.33 -7.76 20.85
CA ILE A 391 -1.62 -7.79 22.29
C ILE A 391 -1.23 -9.16 22.83
N PHE A 392 -0.41 -9.16 23.87
CA PHE A 392 -0.09 -10.38 24.60
C PHE A 392 -1.31 -10.87 25.37
N ARG A 393 -1.78 -12.09 25.05
CA ARG A 393 -3.03 -12.65 25.62
C ARG A 393 -2.82 -13.82 26.55
N ARG A 394 -1.93 -14.76 26.22
CA ARG A 394 -1.77 -16.03 26.95
C ARG A 394 -0.30 -16.45 26.98
N CYS A 395 0.08 -17.20 28.00
CA CYS A 395 1.40 -17.82 28.08
C CYS A 395 1.36 -19.14 28.83
N CYS A 396 2.28 -20.03 28.44
CA CYS A 396 2.57 -21.27 29.15
C CYS A 396 3.96 -21.15 29.78
N ILE A 397 4.05 -21.18 31.12
CA ILE A 397 5.33 -21.09 31.83
C ILE A 397 5.49 -22.34 32.69
N ALA A 398 6.60 -23.05 32.49
CA ALA A 398 6.92 -24.29 33.22
C ALA A 398 5.78 -25.35 33.22
N GLY A 399 4.97 -25.39 32.15
CA GLY A 399 3.85 -26.32 32.00
C GLY A 399 2.50 -25.80 32.53
N THR A 400 2.48 -24.65 33.20
CA THR A 400 1.25 -24.00 33.68
C THR A 400 0.72 -23.01 32.63
N LEU A 401 -0.56 -23.13 32.28
CA LEU A 401 -1.23 -22.29 31.29
C LEU A 401 -1.93 -21.10 31.96
N TYR A 402 -1.46 -19.88 31.68
CA TYR A 402 -2.04 -18.65 32.19
C TYR A 402 -2.94 -17.97 31.13
N GLY A 403 -4.03 -17.33 31.58
CA GLY A 403 -4.99 -16.62 30.75
C GLY A 403 -6.11 -17.50 30.17
N ASN A 404 -6.42 -18.65 30.78
CA ASN A 404 -7.44 -19.58 30.28
C ASN A 404 -8.89 -19.08 30.45
N GLU A 405 -9.26 -18.51 31.61
CA GLU A 405 -10.65 -18.11 31.91
C GLU A 405 -10.97 -16.68 31.44
N SER A 406 -10.09 -15.72 31.70
CA SER A 406 -10.25 -14.31 31.31
C SER A 406 -9.85 -14.04 29.85
N GLY A 407 -9.07 -14.93 29.25
CA GLY A 407 -8.41 -14.71 27.97
C GLY A 407 -7.24 -13.72 28.01
N ASP A 408 -6.91 -13.17 29.18
CA ASP A 408 -5.88 -12.16 29.38
C ASP A 408 -4.95 -12.55 30.54
N ALA A 409 -3.73 -13.00 30.19
CA ALA A 409 -2.70 -13.39 31.13
C ALA A 409 -2.27 -12.26 32.06
N LEU A 410 -2.39 -10.99 31.64
CA LEU A 410 -2.02 -9.84 32.48
C LEU A 410 -2.96 -9.64 33.67
N LYS A 411 -4.18 -10.20 33.60
CA LYS A 411 -5.19 -10.15 34.66
C LYS A 411 -5.32 -11.47 35.42
N ASP A 412 -4.53 -12.47 35.05
CA ASP A 412 -4.57 -13.78 35.68
C ASP A 412 -3.99 -13.69 37.10
N VAL A 413 -4.84 -14.00 38.09
CA VAL A 413 -4.47 -13.94 39.51
C VAL A 413 -3.33 -14.91 39.82
N GLU A 414 -3.30 -16.09 39.19
CA GLU A 414 -2.23 -17.06 39.41
C GLU A 414 -0.88 -16.55 38.89
N LEU A 415 -0.87 -15.86 37.74
CA LEU A 415 0.35 -15.27 37.20
C LEU A 415 0.82 -14.10 38.06
N LEU A 416 -0.08 -13.21 38.47
CA LEU A 416 0.24 -12.07 39.32
C LEU A 416 0.81 -12.52 40.67
N ASN A 417 0.23 -13.55 41.28
CA ASN A 417 0.76 -14.15 42.50
C ASN A 417 2.14 -14.79 42.26
N ALA A 418 2.32 -15.53 41.17
CA ALA A 418 3.61 -16.13 40.81
C ALA A 418 4.73 -15.08 40.60
N VAL A 419 4.39 -13.91 40.06
CA VAL A 419 5.30 -12.76 39.93
C VAL A 419 5.59 -12.14 41.30
N ALA A 420 4.59 -11.95 42.14
CA ALA A 420 4.74 -11.41 43.49
C ALA A 420 5.60 -12.31 44.39
N ASP A 421 5.43 -13.63 44.27
CA ASP A 421 6.20 -14.66 44.97
C ASP A 421 7.63 -14.82 44.42
N ASN A 422 7.98 -14.08 43.36
CA ASN A 422 9.28 -14.11 42.68
C ASN A 422 9.70 -15.52 42.24
N LEU A 423 8.77 -16.31 41.68
CA LEU A 423 9.08 -17.66 41.20
C LEU A 423 10.18 -17.61 40.11
N PRO A 424 11.32 -18.33 40.27
CA PRO A 424 12.49 -18.18 39.40
C PRO A 424 12.18 -18.39 37.91
N HIS A 425 11.35 -19.38 37.58
CA HIS A 425 11.00 -19.69 36.19
C HIS A 425 10.15 -18.60 35.53
N VAL A 426 9.25 -17.97 36.30
CA VAL A 426 8.40 -16.86 35.82
C VAL A 426 9.24 -15.60 35.61
N ILE A 427 10.11 -15.27 36.57
CA ILE A 427 11.00 -14.11 36.42
C ILE A 427 11.95 -14.28 35.23
N LYS A 428 12.49 -15.49 35.01
CA LYS A 428 13.32 -15.77 33.82
C LYS A 428 12.52 -15.63 32.53
N PHE A 429 11.28 -16.11 32.48
CA PHE A 429 10.40 -15.93 31.32
C PHE A 429 10.17 -14.44 31.00
N LEU A 430 9.82 -13.63 32.01
CA LEU A 430 9.62 -12.19 31.85
C LEU A 430 10.92 -11.45 31.50
N THR A 431 12.07 -11.91 32.01
CA THR A 431 13.38 -11.36 31.66
C THR A 431 13.69 -11.60 30.17
N VAL A 432 13.36 -12.77 29.63
CA VAL A 432 13.52 -13.04 28.19
C VAL A 432 12.62 -12.11 27.37
N MET A 433 11.36 -11.90 27.77
CA MET A 433 10.46 -10.94 27.10
C MET A 433 11.04 -9.51 27.10
N ALA A 434 11.56 -9.07 28.24
CA ALA A 434 12.07 -7.71 28.42
C ALA A 434 13.43 -7.43 27.75
N LEU A 435 14.34 -8.43 27.63
CA LEU A 435 15.70 -8.22 27.11
C LEU A 435 15.93 -8.73 25.69
N CYS A 436 15.33 -9.87 25.31
CA CYS A 436 15.56 -10.51 24.02
C CYS A 436 14.72 -9.82 22.94
N ASN A 437 15.10 -8.60 22.56
CA ASN A 437 14.40 -7.75 21.59
C ASN A 437 15.35 -6.67 21.06
N THR A 438 14.90 -5.88 20.08
CA THR A 438 15.59 -4.67 19.58
C THR A 438 14.95 -3.37 20.07
N VAL A 439 14.01 -3.47 21.02
CA VAL A 439 13.17 -2.36 21.48
C VAL A 439 13.99 -1.30 22.22
N ILE A 440 13.71 -0.04 21.90
CA ILE A 440 14.35 1.12 22.51
C ILE A 440 13.35 1.80 23.46
N PRO A 441 13.63 1.89 24.78
CA PRO A 441 12.78 2.60 25.72
C PRO A 441 13.00 4.12 25.61
N ILE A 442 11.91 4.88 25.52
CA ILE A 442 11.89 6.34 25.50
C ILE A 442 11.20 6.85 26.75
N LYS A 443 11.95 7.60 27.56
CA LYS A 443 11.45 8.27 28.75
C LYS A 443 10.76 9.56 28.35
N SER A 444 9.46 9.65 28.61
CA SER A 444 8.70 10.88 28.46
C SER A 444 9.06 11.88 29.57
N PRO A 445 8.89 13.20 29.36
CA PRO A 445 9.10 14.21 30.40
C PRO A 445 8.25 13.99 31.67
N SER A 446 7.10 13.32 31.53
CA SER A 446 6.20 12.88 32.60
C SER A 446 6.72 11.71 33.44
N GLY A 447 7.84 11.09 33.07
CA GLY A 447 8.38 9.90 33.73
C GLY A 447 7.80 8.57 33.24
N THR A 448 6.83 8.58 32.31
CA THR A 448 6.30 7.36 31.68
C THR A 448 7.25 6.86 30.60
N ILE A 449 7.50 5.55 30.57
CA ILE A 449 8.34 4.90 29.56
C ILE A 449 7.45 4.39 28.44
N SER A 450 7.78 4.80 27.21
CA SER A 450 7.19 4.28 25.98
C SER A 450 8.24 3.46 25.23
N TYR A 451 7.82 2.49 24.44
CA TYR A 451 8.73 1.59 23.72
C TYR A 451 8.63 1.85 22.22
N LYS A 452 9.77 1.98 21.54
CA LYS A 452 9.85 1.96 20.07
C LYS A 452 10.42 0.62 19.63
N ALA A 453 9.67 -0.14 18.85
CA ALA A 453 10.05 -1.45 18.34
C ALA A 453 10.14 -1.45 16.80
N GLN A 454 10.92 -2.37 16.24
CA GLN A 454 10.93 -2.64 14.80
C GLN A 454 9.75 -3.52 14.37
N SER A 455 9.29 -4.41 15.27
CA SER A 455 8.14 -5.28 15.03
C SER A 455 7.13 -5.19 16.17
N GLN A 456 5.86 -5.29 15.81
CA GLN A 456 4.73 -5.22 16.75
C GLN A 456 4.74 -6.36 17.77
N ASP A 457 5.25 -7.53 17.40
CA ASP A 457 5.34 -8.68 18.31
C ASP A 457 6.34 -8.39 19.46
N GLU A 458 7.44 -7.69 19.18
CA GLU A 458 8.39 -7.28 20.21
C GLU A 458 7.80 -6.22 21.13
N ASP A 459 7.09 -5.24 20.56
CA ASP A 459 6.41 -4.20 21.32
C ASP A 459 5.39 -4.79 22.31
N ALA A 460 4.55 -5.72 21.84
CA ALA A 460 3.56 -6.39 22.66
C ALA A 460 4.20 -7.16 23.84
N LEU A 461 5.32 -7.85 23.61
CA LEU A 461 6.02 -8.61 24.65
C LEU A 461 6.68 -7.70 25.69
N VAL A 462 7.33 -6.61 25.28
CA VAL A 462 8.00 -5.69 26.22
C VAL A 462 6.98 -4.91 27.04
N ASN A 463 5.88 -4.45 26.42
CA ASN A 463 4.77 -3.83 27.15
C ASN A 463 4.13 -4.80 28.14
N ALA A 464 3.94 -6.07 27.77
CA ALA A 464 3.41 -7.10 28.67
C ALA A 464 4.34 -7.35 29.86
N ALA A 465 5.65 -7.44 29.65
CA ALA A 465 6.63 -7.57 30.73
C ALA A 465 6.60 -6.35 31.67
N SER A 466 6.48 -5.14 31.10
CA SER A 466 6.36 -3.89 31.85
C SER A 466 5.09 -3.87 32.73
N ASN A 467 3.96 -4.36 32.21
CA ASN A 467 2.71 -4.49 32.96
C ASN A 467 2.79 -5.53 34.08
N LEU A 468 3.63 -6.55 33.92
CA LEU A 468 3.97 -7.55 34.95
C LEU A 468 5.14 -7.12 35.84
N HIS A 469 5.35 -5.81 35.98
CA HIS A 469 6.36 -5.18 36.86
C HIS A 469 7.83 -5.44 36.50
N VAL A 470 8.13 -5.96 35.31
CA VAL A 470 9.49 -6.09 34.75
C VAL A 470 9.68 -5.02 33.69
N VAL A 471 10.11 -3.83 34.11
CA VAL A 471 10.18 -2.63 33.24
C VAL A 471 11.58 -2.49 32.66
N LEU A 472 11.69 -2.41 31.32
CA LEU A 472 12.93 -2.08 30.64
C LEU A 472 13.13 -0.56 30.65
N VAL A 473 14.09 -0.07 31.44
CA VAL A 473 14.25 1.36 31.71
C VAL A 473 15.21 2.06 30.76
N SER A 474 16.31 1.38 30.43
CA SER A 474 17.28 1.87 29.45
C SER A 474 17.97 0.71 28.76
N LYS A 475 18.33 0.91 27.49
CA LYS A 475 19.06 -0.06 26.69
C LYS A 475 20.01 0.72 25.77
N ASN A 476 21.23 0.93 26.27
CA ASN A 476 22.22 1.79 25.65
C ASN A 476 23.41 0.95 25.21
N GLY A 477 23.46 0.57 23.92
CA GLY A 477 24.55 -0.22 23.34
C GLY A 477 24.78 -1.54 24.09
N ASN A 478 25.74 -1.53 25.01
CA ASN A 478 26.13 -2.70 25.79
C ASN A 478 25.46 -2.77 27.17
N ASN A 479 24.71 -1.76 27.62
CA ASN A 479 24.11 -1.77 28.96
C ASN A 479 22.58 -1.77 28.88
N ALA A 480 21.94 -2.71 29.57
CA ALA A 480 20.50 -2.76 29.76
C ALA A 480 20.15 -2.68 31.26
N GLU A 481 19.13 -1.89 31.57
CA GLU A 481 18.64 -1.71 32.93
C GLU A 481 17.18 -2.14 33.03
N ILE A 482 16.90 -3.10 33.91
CA ILE A 482 15.54 -3.55 34.23
C ILE A 482 15.21 -3.14 35.66
N HIS A 483 14.00 -2.63 35.85
CA HIS A 483 13.41 -2.43 37.18
C HIS A 483 12.40 -3.53 37.45
N PHE A 484 12.65 -4.29 38.52
CA PHE A 484 11.75 -5.33 39.00
C PHE A 484 11.51 -5.18 40.50
N ASN A 485 10.27 -5.05 40.93
CA ASN A 485 9.90 -4.86 42.35
C ASN A 485 10.72 -3.75 43.07
N ARG A 486 10.94 -2.62 42.39
CA ARG A 486 11.78 -1.48 42.83
C ARG A 486 13.27 -1.78 42.98
N ARG A 487 13.72 -2.97 42.56
CA ARG A 487 15.15 -3.30 42.45
C ARG A 487 15.62 -3.00 41.04
N VAL A 488 16.79 -2.38 40.96
CA VAL A 488 17.46 -2.12 39.69
C VAL A 488 18.39 -3.29 39.41
N ILE A 489 18.17 -3.96 38.29
CA ILE A 489 19.02 -5.05 37.79
C ILE A 489 19.69 -4.55 36.52
N GLN A 490 21.02 -4.57 36.52
CA GLN A 490 21.82 -4.16 35.38
C GLN A 490 22.37 -5.40 34.68
N TYR A 491 22.23 -5.42 33.36
CA TYR A 491 22.74 -6.43 32.48
C TYR A 491 23.68 -5.78 31.47
N GLU A 492 24.80 -6.43 31.20
CA GLU A 492 25.66 -6.11 30.07
C GLU A 492 25.24 -6.97 28.87
N ILE A 493 24.82 -6.35 27.77
CA ILE A 493 24.58 -7.00 26.49
C ILE A 493 25.93 -7.24 25.82
N LEU A 494 26.25 -8.51 25.66
CA LEU A 494 27.52 -8.97 25.10
C LEU A 494 27.46 -9.08 23.58
N ASP A 495 26.43 -9.76 23.07
CA ASP A 495 26.20 -9.95 21.63
C ASP A 495 24.70 -10.08 21.34
N ILE A 496 24.25 -9.51 20.22
CA ILE A 496 22.86 -9.61 19.71
C ILE A 496 22.87 -10.41 18.42
N LEU A 497 22.08 -11.46 18.37
CA LEU A 497 21.92 -12.36 17.24
C LEU A 497 20.55 -12.07 16.60
N GLU A 498 20.51 -11.09 15.70
CA GLU A 498 19.29 -10.56 15.09
C GLU A 498 18.38 -11.61 14.46
N PHE A 499 17.09 -11.29 14.40
CA PHE A 499 16.11 -12.13 13.71
C PHE A 499 16.41 -12.18 12.21
N THR A 500 16.34 -13.37 11.64
CA THR A 500 16.38 -13.58 10.18
C THR A 500 15.33 -14.62 9.81
N SER A 501 14.77 -14.51 8.60
CA SER A 501 13.75 -15.44 8.10
C SER A 501 14.26 -16.88 8.05
N ASP A 502 15.56 -17.09 7.81
CA ASP A 502 16.17 -18.41 7.80
C ASP A 502 16.32 -19.01 9.21
N ARG A 503 16.64 -18.17 10.22
CA ARG A 503 16.79 -18.63 11.61
C ARG A 503 15.46 -18.77 12.35
N LYS A 504 14.45 -17.98 11.94
CA LYS A 504 13.11 -17.86 12.57
C LYS A 504 13.16 -17.59 14.08
N ARG A 505 14.24 -16.98 14.55
CA ARG A 505 14.49 -16.67 15.97
C ARG A 505 15.48 -15.53 16.14
N MET A 506 15.40 -14.87 17.28
CA MET A 506 16.34 -13.88 17.79
C MET A 506 16.98 -14.41 19.08
N SER A 507 18.25 -14.08 19.31
CA SER A 507 18.90 -14.41 20.58
C SER A 507 19.77 -13.25 21.07
N VAL A 508 19.93 -13.12 22.38
CA VAL A 508 20.77 -12.10 23.01
C VAL A 508 21.61 -12.76 24.09
N VAL A 509 22.91 -12.48 24.08
CA VAL A 509 23.83 -12.90 25.15
C VAL A 509 23.99 -11.75 26.12
N ILE A 510 23.72 -12.01 27.39
CA ILE A 510 23.80 -11.03 28.47
C ILE A 510 24.69 -11.52 29.61
N SER A 511 25.35 -10.61 30.31
CA SER A 511 26.03 -10.85 31.57
C SER A 511 25.30 -10.10 32.68
N ASP A 512 24.95 -10.79 33.76
CA ASP A 512 24.42 -10.15 34.96
C ASP A 512 25.54 -9.41 35.69
N SER A 513 25.44 -8.09 35.79
CA SER A 513 26.50 -7.26 36.38
C SER A 513 26.71 -7.52 37.88
N GLN A 514 25.74 -8.10 38.58
CA GLN A 514 25.84 -8.42 40.01
C GLN A 514 26.43 -9.81 40.25
N SER A 515 25.99 -10.81 39.48
CA SER A 515 26.42 -12.21 39.68
C SER A 515 27.58 -12.64 38.78
N GLY A 516 27.89 -11.89 37.72
CA GLY A 516 28.88 -12.24 36.70
C GLY A 516 28.49 -13.43 35.82
N LYS A 517 27.25 -13.93 35.95
CA LYS A 517 26.76 -15.07 35.17
C LYS A 517 26.33 -14.62 33.78
N ILE A 518 26.69 -15.42 32.79
CA ILE A 518 26.34 -15.18 31.39
C ILE A 518 25.11 -16.01 31.04
N PHE A 519 24.11 -15.39 30.41
CA PHE A 519 22.90 -16.03 29.94
C PHE A 519 22.71 -15.79 28.45
N LEU A 520 22.38 -16.85 27.73
CA LEU A 520 21.83 -16.80 26.38
C LEU A 520 20.32 -16.80 26.48
N LEU A 521 19.68 -15.73 26.01
CA LEU A 521 18.23 -15.61 25.90
C LEU A 521 17.84 -15.79 24.44
N SER A 522 16.76 -16.53 24.18
CA SER A 522 16.30 -16.80 22.81
C SER A 522 14.78 -16.75 22.72
N LYS A 523 14.28 -16.15 21.63
CA LYS A 523 12.85 -16.14 21.28
C LYS A 523 12.68 -16.46 19.80
N GLY A 524 11.65 -17.22 19.44
CA GLY A 524 11.37 -17.52 18.04
C GLY A 524 10.20 -18.47 17.85
N ALA A 525 10.05 -18.96 16.63
CA ALA A 525 9.05 -19.97 16.30
C ALA A 525 9.28 -21.26 17.10
N ASP A 526 8.20 -21.97 17.37
CA ASP A 526 8.17 -23.27 18.02
C ASP A 526 9.08 -24.29 17.33
N GLU A 527 9.01 -24.38 15.99
CA GLU A 527 9.87 -25.24 15.17
C GLU A 527 11.37 -24.90 15.28
N ALA A 528 11.71 -23.66 15.66
CA ALA A 528 13.09 -23.19 15.74
C ALA A 528 13.68 -23.32 17.15
N ILE A 529 12.84 -23.26 18.19
CA ILE A 529 13.27 -23.25 19.59
C ILE A 529 13.10 -24.63 20.24
N LEU A 530 11.98 -25.33 20.03
CA LEU A 530 11.70 -26.60 20.70
C LEU A 530 12.74 -27.71 20.39
N PRO A 531 13.31 -27.82 19.17
CA PRO A 531 14.39 -28.79 18.91
C PRO A 531 15.70 -28.50 19.65
N LEU A 532 15.86 -27.31 20.23
CA LEU A 532 17.04 -26.87 20.99
C LEU A 532 16.84 -27.04 22.51
N ALA A 533 15.70 -27.60 22.94
CA ALA A 533 15.45 -27.85 24.36
C ALA A 533 16.37 -28.94 24.92
N TYR A 534 16.67 -28.86 26.22
CA TYR A 534 17.57 -29.79 26.90
C TYR A 534 17.06 -31.24 26.86
N SER A 535 17.98 -32.18 26.70
CA SER A 535 17.70 -33.63 26.68
C SER A 535 17.09 -34.09 28.02
N GLY A 536 15.77 -34.23 28.06
CA GLY A 536 15.01 -34.65 29.26
C GLY A 536 13.91 -33.68 29.70
N GLN A 537 13.83 -32.49 29.10
CA GLN A 537 12.70 -31.58 29.32
C GLN A 537 11.42 -32.16 28.70
N GLN A 538 10.29 -32.12 29.42
CA GLN A 538 9.00 -32.53 28.87
C GLN A 538 8.50 -31.48 27.87
N ILE A 539 8.90 -31.65 26.61
CA ILE A 539 8.51 -30.76 25.50
C ILE A 539 7.02 -30.92 25.16
N LYS A 540 6.44 -32.09 25.42
CA LYS A 540 5.06 -32.44 25.06
C LYS A 540 4.03 -31.41 25.56
N THR A 541 4.14 -30.99 26.82
CA THR A 541 3.23 -29.99 27.40
C THR A 541 3.30 -28.64 26.69
N PHE A 542 4.48 -28.24 26.20
CA PHE A 542 4.66 -27.00 25.46
C PHE A 542 4.12 -27.11 24.04
N VAL A 543 4.31 -28.26 23.37
CA VAL A 543 3.71 -28.54 22.05
C VAL A 543 2.19 -28.51 22.15
N ASP A 544 1.61 -29.22 23.13
CA ASP A 544 0.16 -29.23 23.37
C ASP A 544 -0.37 -27.81 23.65
N ALA A 545 0.39 -26.97 24.35
CA ALA A 545 0.05 -25.57 24.60
C ALA A 545 0.10 -24.71 23.32
N VAL A 546 1.13 -24.88 22.49
CA VAL A 546 1.27 -24.18 21.21
C VAL A 546 0.12 -24.55 20.28
N ASP A 547 -0.20 -25.84 20.16
CA ASP A 547 -1.34 -26.32 19.36
C ASP A 547 -2.66 -25.72 19.84
N LYS A 548 -2.88 -25.70 21.16
CA LYS A 548 -4.07 -25.09 21.77
C LYS A 548 -4.18 -23.60 21.46
N TYR A 549 -3.07 -22.87 21.46
CA TYR A 549 -3.05 -21.44 21.16
C TYR A 549 -3.20 -21.15 19.66
N ALA A 550 -2.59 -21.97 18.79
CA ALA A 550 -2.73 -21.86 17.34
C ALA A 550 -4.19 -22.12 16.90
N GLN A 551 -4.88 -23.08 17.52
CA GLN A 551 -6.32 -23.32 17.29
C GLN A 551 -7.21 -22.11 17.64
N LEU A 552 -6.74 -21.24 18.53
CA LEU A 552 -7.43 -19.99 18.89
C LEU A 552 -7.05 -18.81 17.99
N GLY A 553 -6.21 -19.03 16.96
CA GLY A 553 -5.74 -17.99 16.05
C GLY A 553 -4.66 -17.08 16.66
N LEU A 554 -4.05 -17.46 17.78
CA LEU A 554 -2.97 -16.69 18.39
C LEU A 554 -1.64 -16.97 17.69
N ARG A 555 -0.85 -15.92 17.49
CA ARG A 555 0.57 -16.07 17.12
C ARG A 555 1.33 -16.60 18.33
N THR A 556 2.08 -17.68 18.15
CA THR A 556 2.83 -18.35 19.22
C THR A 556 4.32 -18.09 19.05
N LEU A 557 5.00 -17.83 20.17
CA LEU A 557 6.46 -17.74 20.24
C LEU A 557 6.93 -18.58 21.42
N CYS A 558 8.03 -19.31 21.21
CA CYS A 558 8.71 -20.03 22.26
C CYS A 558 9.88 -19.21 22.78
N LEU A 559 10.00 -19.16 24.10
CA LEU A 559 11.08 -18.49 24.81
C LEU A 559 11.98 -19.53 25.47
N GLY A 560 13.30 -19.34 25.36
CA GLY A 560 14.30 -20.21 25.95
C GLY A 560 15.43 -19.41 26.57
N TRP A 561 16.10 -19.99 27.55
CA TRP A 561 17.32 -19.43 28.13
C TRP A 561 18.30 -20.54 28.50
N ARG A 562 19.59 -20.22 28.48
CA ARG A 562 20.69 -21.11 28.88
C ARG A 562 21.76 -20.32 29.64
N GLU A 563 22.29 -20.87 30.71
CA GLU A 563 23.48 -20.32 31.39
C GLU A 563 24.74 -20.78 30.64
N LEU A 564 25.62 -19.84 30.29
CA LEU A 564 26.87 -20.10 29.57
C LEU A 564 28.05 -19.99 30.53
N SER A 565 29.06 -20.84 30.32
CA SER A 565 30.36 -20.63 30.96
C SER A 565 31.13 -19.50 30.27
N LEU A 566 31.99 -18.80 31.02
CA LEU A 566 32.81 -17.72 30.45
C LEU A 566 33.73 -18.22 29.32
N GLU A 567 34.31 -19.41 29.48
CA GLU A 567 35.20 -20.02 28.48
C GLU A 567 34.44 -20.32 27.18
N GLU A 568 33.25 -20.93 27.29
CA GLU A 568 32.39 -21.23 26.15
C GLU A 568 31.98 -19.97 25.39
N TYR A 569 31.61 -18.91 26.10
CA TYR A 569 31.25 -17.63 25.48
C TYR A 569 32.45 -16.98 24.77
N LEU A 570 33.62 -16.96 25.40
CA LEU A 570 34.82 -16.35 24.80
C LEU A 570 35.28 -17.09 23.54
N GLU A 571 35.24 -18.43 23.55
CA GLU A 571 35.53 -19.23 22.36
C GLU A 571 34.53 -18.94 21.23
N TRP A 572 33.23 -18.92 21.56
CA TRP A 572 32.19 -18.62 20.59
C TRP A 572 32.30 -17.19 20.04
N SER A 573 32.53 -16.19 20.88
CA SER A 573 32.64 -14.77 20.48
C SER A 573 33.82 -14.56 19.52
N ARG A 574 34.93 -15.30 19.70
CA ARG A 574 36.04 -15.30 18.74
C ARG A 574 35.59 -15.84 17.38
N LEU A 575 34.95 -17.00 17.34
CA LEU A 575 34.44 -17.59 16.10
C LEU A 575 33.39 -16.69 15.43
N PHE A 576 32.54 -16.03 16.22
CA PHE A 576 31.51 -15.13 15.74
C PHE A 576 32.12 -13.87 15.08
N LYS A 577 33.14 -13.28 15.70
CA LYS A 577 33.89 -12.15 15.11
C LYS A 577 34.62 -12.53 13.83
N GLU A 578 35.21 -13.73 13.78
CA GLU A 578 35.83 -14.28 12.57
C GLU A 578 34.80 -14.48 11.45
N ALA A 579 33.62 -15.03 11.77
CA ALA A 579 32.53 -15.21 10.81
C ALA A 579 31.98 -13.87 10.29
N ASN A 580 31.78 -12.89 11.17
CA ASN A 580 31.32 -11.54 10.79
C ASN A 580 32.34 -10.79 9.91
N SER A 581 33.63 -11.11 10.04
CA SER A 581 34.70 -10.51 9.24
C SER A 581 34.91 -11.22 7.89
N ALA A 582 34.17 -12.29 7.59
CA ALA A 582 34.30 -13.02 6.34
C ALA A 582 33.73 -12.23 5.15
N LEU A 583 34.49 -12.19 4.04
CA LEU A 583 34.08 -11.52 2.80
C LEU A 583 33.19 -12.39 1.89
N VAL A 584 33.28 -13.72 2.03
CA VAL A 584 32.56 -14.70 1.22
C VAL A 584 31.66 -15.54 2.12
N ASP A 585 30.39 -15.67 1.73
CA ASP A 585 29.33 -16.43 2.43
C ASP A 585 29.19 -16.04 3.90
N ARG A 586 29.33 -14.74 4.19
CA ARG A 586 29.27 -14.19 5.56
C ARG A 586 28.02 -14.63 6.29
N GLU A 587 26.85 -14.47 5.67
CA GLU A 587 25.55 -14.79 6.26
C GLU A 587 25.46 -16.27 6.66
N TRP A 588 25.94 -17.17 5.79
CA TRP A 588 25.96 -18.60 6.06
C TRP A 588 26.92 -18.97 7.20
N LYS A 589 28.14 -18.42 7.21
CA LYS A 589 29.12 -18.66 8.29
C LYS A 589 28.62 -18.14 9.63
N VAL A 590 28.02 -16.95 9.63
CA VAL A 590 27.40 -16.37 10.82
C VAL A 590 26.28 -17.29 11.31
N ALA A 591 25.38 -17.74 10.43
CA ALA A 591 24.29 -18.64 10.79
C ALA A 591 24.81 -19.96 11.41
N GLU A 592 25.88 -20.55 10.85
CA GLU A 592 26.51 -21.77 11.37
C GLU A 592 27.06 -21.56 12.79
N VAL A 593 27.80 -20.46 13.01
CA VAL A 593 28.37 -20.13 14.32
C VAL A 593 27.28 -19.81 15.34
N CYS A 594 26.22 -19.09 14.95
CA CYS A 594 25.04 -18.86 15.78
C CYS A 594 24.41 -20.18 16.25
N GLN A 595 24.35 -21.19 15.36
CA GLN A 595 23.75 -22.48 15.67
C GLN A 595 24.60 -23.30 16.66
N LYS A 596 25.93 -23.16 16.64
CA LYS A 596 26.83 -23.85 17.58
C LYS A 596 26.59 -23.41 19.04
N LEU A 597 26.35 -22.12 19.28
CA LEU A 597 26.04 -21.63 20.64
C LEU A 597 24.74 -22.18 21.21
N LEU A 598 23.86 -22.70 20.36
CA LEU A 598 22.52 -23.13 20.75
C LEU A 598 22.40 -24.65 20.94
N LYS A 599 23.38 -25.44 20.49
CA LYS A 599 23.31 -26.90 20.50
C LYS A 599 24.19 -27.49 21.59
N TYR A 600 23.71 -27.59 22.84
CA TYR A 600 24.26 -28.51 23.86
C TYR A 600 23.22 -28.82 24.94
#